data_AF-A0A2G8L125-F1
#
_entry.id   AF-A0A2G8L125-F1
#
_cell.length_a   1.000
_cell.length_b   1.000
_cell.length_c   1.000
_cell.angle_alpha   90.00
_cell.angle_beta   90.00
_cell.angle_gamma   90.00
#
_symmetry.space_group_name_H-M   'P 1'
#
loop_
_entity.id
_entity.type
_entity.pdbx_description
1 polymer ?
#
loop_
_entity_poly.entity_id
_entity_poly.type
_entity_poly.pdbx_seq_one_letter_code
_entity_poly.pdbx_strand_id
1 'polypeptide(L)'
;MEELKEILVKVDSFHEVRQKLTAEMADHSNLIKSLVVRAEDARLMGDMRNMRRGYMELFDLNRDLINGYKVRCNNHQELLSCLKQVNQTIQKAGSLRVGKFKTQVVSQCRQAIKDNNVSALLKIIKTGAS
;
A
#
# COMPACT_ATOMS: atom_id res chain seq x y z
N MET A 1 4.72 -23.67 2.11
CA MET A 1 5.69 -23.05 1.17
C MET A 1 4.97 -22.42 -0.01
N GLU A 2 3.91 -23.05 -0.52
CA GLU A 2 2.98 -22.41 -1.48
C GLU A 2 2.27 -21.19 -0.87
N GLU A 3 1.81 -21.27 0.38
CA GLU A 3 1.24 -20.12 1.09
C GLU A 3 2.17 -18.90 1.13
N LEU A 4 3.49 -19.08 1.31
CA LEU A 4 4.45 -17.97 1.31
C LEU A 4 4.56 -17.33 -0.08
N LYS A 5 4.50 -18.14 -1.13
CA LYS A 5 4.51 -17.66 -2.52
C LYS A 5 3.24 -16.88 -2.82
N GLU A 6 2.08 -17.37 -2.39
CA GLU A 6 0.80 -16.65 -2.53
C GLU A 6 0.80 -15.33 -1.75
N ILE A 7 1.33 -15.31 -0.53
CA ILE A 7 1.43 -14.08 0.27
C ILE A 7 2.32 -13.06 -0.44
N LEU A 8 3.45 -13.47 -1.03
CA LEU A 8 4.33 -12.56 -1.78
C LEU A 8 3.63 -11.98 -3.02
N VAL A 9 2.90 -12.80 -3.78
CA VAL A 9 2.09 -12.32 -4.92
C VAL A 9 1.01 -11.33 -4.46
N LYS A 10 0.35 -11.62 -3.33
CA LYS A 10 -0.64 -10.69 -2.73
C LYS A 10 0.02 -9.37 -2.32
N VAL A 11 1.21 -9.39 -1.73
CA VAL A 11 1.97 -8.19 -1.36
C VAL A 11 2.23 -7.30 -2.58
N ASP A 12 2.67 -7.87 -3.70
CA ASP A 12 2.88 -7.13 -4.94
C ASP A 12 1.58 -6.49 -5.44
N SER A 13 0.48 -7.25 -5.47
CA SER A 13 -0.83 -6.72 -5.86
C SER A 13 -1.31 -5.58 -4.95
N PHE A 14 -1.09 -5.69 -3.64
CA PHE A 14 -1.44 -4.64 -2.68
C PHE A 14 -0.57 -3.40 -2.83
N HIS A 15 0.69 -3.55 -3.23
CA HIS A 15 1.58 -2.44 -3.55
C HIS A 15 1.11 -1.68 -4.80
N GLU A 16 0.71 -2.39 -5.86
CA GLU A 16 0.14 -1.77 -7.07
C GLU A 16 -1.15 -1.02 -6.77
N VAL A 17 -2.09 -1.64 -6.05
CA VAL A 17 -3.36 -1.02 -5.66
C VAL A 17 -3.10 0.21 -4.79
N ARG A 18 -2.14 0.14 -3.84
CA ARG A 18 -1.76 1.27 -3.01
C ARG A 18 -1.24 2.44 -3.85
N GLN A 19 -0.43 2.16 -4.86
CA GLN A 19 0.13 3.20 -5.73
C GLN A 19 -0.97 3.92 -6.51
N LYS A 20 -1.91 3.16 -7.10
CA LYS A 20 -3.07 3.70 -7.83
C LYS A 20 -3.95 4.58 -6.94
N LEU A 21 -4.37 4.06 -5.78
CA LEU A 21 -5.19 4.81 -4.82
C LEU A 21 -4.48 6.09 -4.32
N THR A 22 -3.16 6.07 -4.19
CA THR A 22 -2.40 7.25 -3.76
C THR A 22 -2.39 8.34 -4.83
N ALA A 23 -2.29 7.96 -6.11
CA ALA A 23 -2.38 8.90 -7.23
C ALA A 23 -3.79 9.52 -7.33
N GLU A 24 -4.84 8.69 -7.32
CA GLU A 24 -6.24 9.14 -7.38
C GLU A 24 -6.58 10.12 -6.24
N MET A 25 -6.15 9.83 -5.01
CA MET A 25 -6.35 10.72 -3.87
C MET A 25 -5.61 12.06 -4.01
N ALA A 26 -4.42 12.06 -4.62
CA ALA A 26 -3.68 13.29 -4.88
C ALA A 26 -4.42 14.16 -5.91
N ASP A 27 -4.94 13.55 -6.97
CA ASP A 27 -5.72 14.23 -8.00
C ASP A 27 -7.01 14.81 -7.43
N HIS A 28 -7.76 14.04 -6.61
CA HIS A 28 -8.94 14.54 -5.91
C HIS A 28 -8.61 15.70 -4.97
N SER A 29 -7.49 15.64 -4.25
CA SER A 29 -7.06 16.71 -3.35
C SER A 29 -6.72 18.00 -4.11
N ASN A 30 -6.10 17.88 -5.29
CA ASN A 30 -5.82 19.01 -6.16
C ASN A 30 -7.11 19.61 -6.74
N LEU A 31 -8.05 18.76 -7.14
CA LEU A 31 -9.35 19.18 -7.65
C LEU A 31 -10.17 19.92 -6.58
N ILE A 32 -10.20 19.40 -5.34
CA ILE A 32 -10.86 20.05 -4.20
C ILE A 32 -10.28 21.45 -3.97
N LYS A 33 -8.95 21.61 -3.95
CA LYS A 33 -8.32 22.94 -3.81
C LYS A 33 -8.79 23.91 -4.90
N SER A 34 -8.82 23.46 -6.15
CA SER A 34 -9.26 24.29 -7.28
C SER A 34 -10.74 24.67 -7.17
N LEU A 35 -11.58 23.77 -6.67
CA LEU A 35 -13.01 23.99 -6.50
C LEU A 35 -13.32 24.95 -5.36
N VAL A 36 -12.58 24.85 -4.25
CA VAL A 36 -12.70 25.79 -3.12
C VAL A 36 -12.41 27.21 -3.58
N VAL A 37 -11.32 27.42 -4.34
CA VAL A 37 -10.98 28.75 -4.89
C VAL A 37 -12.11 29.26 -5.79
N ARG A 38 -12.59 28.44 -6.74
CA ARG A 38 -13.69 28.83 -7.64
C ARG A 38 -15.01 29.13 -6.90
N ALA A 39 -15.33 28.36 -5.87
CA ALA A 39 -16.54 28.57 -5.07
C ALA A 39 -16.46 29.89 -4.28
N GLU A 40 -15.28 30.22 -3.75
CA GLU A 40 -15.06 31.47 -3.03
C GLU A 40 -15.08 32.68 -3.96
N ASP A 41 -14.48 32.58 -5.16
CA ASP A 41 -14.57 33.63 -6.18
C ASP A 41 -16.03 33.90 -6.57
N ALA A 42 -16.83 32.85 -6.79
CA ALA A 42 -18.25 32.99 -7.09
C ALA A 42 -19.03 33.65 -5.93
N ARG A 43 -18.67 33.32 -4.68
CA ARG A 43 -19.25 33.94 -3.48
C ARG A 43 -18.92 35.44 -3.43
N LEU A 44 -17.68 35.83 -3.70
CA LEU A 44 -17.23 37.23 -3.73
C LEU A 44 -17.91 38.04 -4.85
N MET A 45 -18.17 37.42 -6.00
CA MET A 45 -18.90 38.02 -7.12
C MET A 45 -20.43 38.06 -6.93
N GLY A 46 -20.96 37.47 -5.84
CA GLY A 46 -22.40 37.39 -5.59
C GLY A 46 -23.14 36.37 -6.47
N ASP A 47 -22.42 35.53 -7.21
CA ASP A 47 -23.01 34.49 -8.06
C ASP A 47 -23.34 33.22 -7.25
N MET A 48 -24.50 33.29 -6.60
CA MET A 48 -25.00 32.20 -5.74
C MET A 48 -25.30 30.91 -6.50
N ARG A 49 -25.57 30.97 -7.81
CA ARG A 49 -25.86 29.78 -8.62
C ARG A 49 -24.60 28.96 -8.84
N ASN A 50 -23.51 29.63 -9.23
CA ASN A 50 -22.22 28.97 -9.41
C ASN A 50 -21.60 28.56 -8.09
N MET A 51 -21.77 29.33 -7.02
CA MET A 51 -21.35 28.95 -5.67
C MET A 51 -22.01 27.64 -5.23
N ARG A 52 -23.34 27.52 -5.37
CA ARG A 52 -24.08 26.31 -4.98
C ARG A 52 -23.64 25.08 -5.77
N ARG A 53 -23.39 25.23 -7.08
CA ARG A 53 -22.86 24.16 -7.92
C ARG A 53 -21.47 23.72 -7.45
N GLY A 54 -20.56 24.66 -7.18
CA GLY A 54 -19.23 24.36 -6.67
C GLY A 54 -19.26 23.60 -5.33
N TYR A 55 -20.17 23.96 -4.42
CA TYR A 55 -20.34 23.23 -3.16
C TYR A 55 -20.94 21.83 -3.33
N MET A 56 -21.84 21.61 -4.30
CA MET A 56 -22.32 20.26 -4.63
C MET A 56 -21.17 19.40 -5.15
N GLU A 57 -20.39 19.90 -6.11
CA GLU A 57 -19.22 19.19 -6.65
C GLU A 57 -18.18 18.89 -5.56
N LEU A 58 -17.94 19.83 -4.63
CA LEU A 58 -17.08 19.60 -3.46
C LEU A 58 -17.62 18.52 -2.53
N PHE A 59 -18.93 18.48 -2.30
CA PHE A 59 -19.55 17.48 -1.43
C PHE A 59 -19.40 16.07 -2.02
N ASP A 60 -19.65 15.93 -3.33
CA ASP A 60 -19.52 14.65 -4.03
C ASP A 60 -18.05 14.17 -4.02
N LEU A 61 -17.10 15.04 -4.35
CA LEU A 61 -15.67 14.70 -4.29
C LEU A 61 -15.19 14.38 -2.89
N ASN A 62 -15.68 15.06 -1.87
CA ASN A 62 -15.32 14.76 -0.48
C ASN A 62 -15.86 13.39 -0.07
N ARG A 63 -17.07 13.03 -0.48
CA ARG A 63 -17.63 11.69 -0.26
C ARG A 63 -16.78 10.62 -0.92
N ASP A 64 -16.38 10.82 -2.17
CA ASP A 64 -15.53 9.90 -2.91
C ASP A 64 -14.15 9.75 -2.28
N LEU A 65 -13.54 10.86 -1.83
CA LEU A 65 -12.25 10.85 -1.13
C LEU A 65 -12.33 10.09 0.19
N ILE A 66 -13.42 10.25 0.97
CA ILE A 66 -13.63 9.48 2.20
C ILE A 66 -13.76 7.99 1.90
N ASN A 67 -14.48 7.62 0.84
CA ASN A 67 -14.61 6.22 0.42
C ASN A 67 -13.27 5.64 -0.02
N GLY A 68 -12.52 6.36 -0.86
CA GLY A 68 -11.17 5.97 -1.28
C GLY A 68 -10.21 5.83 -0.10
N TYR A 69 -10.29 6.72 0.89
CA TYR A 69 -9.51 6.62 2.12
C TYR A 69 -9.82 5.35 2.91
N LYS A 70 -11.11 4.98 3.06
CA LYS A 70 -11.50 3.72 3.73
C LYS A 70 -10.92 2.50 3.01
N VAL A 71 -11.00 2.46 1.68
CA VAL A 71 -10.42 1.37 0.86
C VAL A 71 -8.90 1.33 1.05
N ARG A 72 -8.22 2.48 1.03
CA ARG A 72 -6.78 2.57 1.25
C ARG A 72 -6.38 2.07 2.64
N CYS A 73 -7.12 2.43 3.69
CA CYS A 73 -6.87 1.94 5.04
C CYS A 73 -7.02 0.42 5.12
N ASN A 74 -8.06 -0.14 4.51
CA ASN A 74 -8.24 -1.59 4.45
C ASN A 74 -7.09 -2.27 3.71
N ASN A 75 -6.75 -1.79 2.51
CA ASN A 75 -5.61 -2.29 1.73
C ASN A 75 -4.29 -2.22 2.51
N HIS A 76 -4.07 -1.11 3.24
CA HIS A 76 -2.87 -0.95 4.06
C HIS A 76 -2.82 -1.95 5.23
N GLN A 77 -3.95 -2.18 5.89
CA GLN A 77 -4.06 -3.14 6.99
C GLN A 77 -3.75 -4.57 6.52
N GLU A 78 -4.32 -4.99 5.39
CA GLU A 78 -4.08 -6.30 4.78
C GLU A 78 -2.61 -6.45 4.33
N LEU A 79 -2.04 -5.41 3.72
CA LEU A 79 -0.62 -5.39 3.35
C LEU A 79 0.29 -5.56 4.58
N LEU A 80 0.03 -4.84 5.68
CA LEU A 80 0.80 -4.98 6.92
C LEU A 80 0.67 -6.38 7.52
N SER A 81 -0.52 -6.98 7.46
CA SER A 81 -0.75 -8.37 7.89
C SER A 81 0.11 -9.34 7.08
N CYS A 82 0.11 -9.21 5.75
CA CYS A 82 0.93 -10.05 4.86
C CYS A 82 2.43 -9.87 5.12
N LEU A 83 2.91 -8.63 5.25
CA LEU A 83 4.32 -8.35 5.54
C LEU A 83 4.75 -8.89 6.91
N LYS A 84 3.85 -8.87 7.90
CA LYS A 84 4.10 -9.48 9.22
C LYS A 84 4.25 -11.00 9.09
N GLN A 85 3.40 -11.67 8.31
CA GLN A 85 3.50 -13.10 8.06
C GLN A 85 4.80 -13.47 7.33
N VAL A 86 5.23 -12.68 6.34
CA VAL A 86 6.52 -12.86 5.65
C VAL A 86 7.68 -12.75 6.64
N ASN A 87 7.73 -11.68 7.45
CA ASN A 87 8.79 -11.50 8.44
C ASN A 87 8.81 -12.61 9.50
N GLN A 88 7.64 -13.07 9.96
CA GLN A 88 7.54 -14.20 10.88
C GLN A 88 8.07 -15.49 10.25
N THR A 89 7.79 -15.74 8.97
CA THR A 89 8.30 -16.92 8.25
C THR A 89 9.82 -16.88 8.13
N ILE A 90 10.41 -15.72 7.82
CA ILE A 90 11.87 -15.53 7.79
C ILE A 90 12.47 -15.79 9.17
N GLN A 91 11.86 -15.25 10.22
CA GLN A 91 12.36 -15.42 11.58
C GLN A 91 12.27 -16.88 12.04
N LYS A 92 11.18 -17.58 11.71
CA LYS A 92 11.04 -19.03 11.94
C LYS A 92 12.15 -19.78 11.21
N ALA A 93 12.36 -19.53 9.91
CA ALA A 93 13.42 -20.15 9.12
C ALA A 93 14.84 -19.92 9.69
N GLY A 94 15.09 -18.75 10.26
CA GLY A 94 16.34 -18.45 10.98
C GLY A 94 16.46 -19.20 12.30
N SER A 95 15.39 -19.32 13.09
CA SER A 95 15.38 -20.03 14.37
C SER A 95 15.53 -21.55 14.26
N LEU A 96 15.32 -22.14 13.08
CA LEU A 96 15.72 -23.52 12.80
C LEU A 96 17.25 -23.73 12.80
N ARG A 97 18.05 -22.65 12.85
CA ARG A 97 19.51 -22.68 12.84
C ARG A 97 20.07 -21.92 14.05
N VAL A 98 21.31 -22.23 14.43
CA VAL A 98 21.96 -21.67 15.61
C VAL A 98 23.21 -20.89 15.22
N GLY A 99 23.49 -19.79 15.95
CA GLY A 99 24.69 -19.00 15.78
C GLY A 99 24.78 -18.27 14.44
N LYS A 100 25.95 -18.32 13.79
CA LYS A 100 26.26 -17.58 12.55
C LYS A 100 25.33 -17.95 11.38
N PHE A 101 24.85 -19.18 11.32
CA PHE A 101 23.97 -19.63 10.23
C PHE A 101 22.55 -19.03 10.33
N LYS A 102 22.10 -18.68 11.54
CA LYS A 102 20.82 -17.97 11.73
C LYS A 102 20.86 -16.58 11.11
N THR A 103 21.89 -15.79 11.43
CA THR A 103 22.04 -14.44 10.89
C THR A 103 22.27 -14.45 9.38
N GLN A 104 23.01 -15.43 8.86
CA GLN A 104 23.23 -15.60 7.43
C GLN A 104 21.92 -15.88 6.67
N VAL A 105 21.09 -16.81 7.14
CA VAL A 105 19.80 -17.12 6.49
C VAL A 105 18.85 -15.93 6.53
N VAL A 106 18.76 -15.21 7.66
CA VAL A 106 17.92 -14.00 7.73
C VAL A 106 18.38 -12.93 6.73
N SER A 107 19.69 -12.71 6.62
CA SER A 107 20.27 -11.76 5.66
C SER A 107 19.98 -12.17 4.21
N GLN A 108 20.24 -13.44 3.87
CA GLN A 108 20.00 -13.97 2.52
C GLN A 108 18.52 -13.97 2.13
N CYS A 109 17.61 -14.30 3.07
CA CYS A 109 16.18 -14.20 2.84
C CYS A 109 15.73 -12.77 2.56
N ARG A 110 16.27 -11.77 3.29
CA ARG A 110 15.97 -10.35 3.03
C ARG A 110 16.50 -9.91 1.67
N GLN A 111 17.69 -10.36 1.29
CA GLN A 111 18.27 -10.05 -0.02
C GLN A 111 17.44 -10.67 -1.15
N ALA A 112 17.02 -11.95 -1.03
CA ALA A 112 16.18 -12.61 -2.02
C ALA A 112 14.81 -11.94 -2.19
N ILE A 113 14.24 -11.39 -1.13
CA ILE A 113 12.99 -10.59 -1.21
C ILE A 113 13.24 -9.27 -1.93
N LYS A 114 14.36 -8.60 -1.65
CA LYS A 114 14.73 -7.34 -2.33
C LYS A 114 14.93 -7.54 -3.84
N ASP A 115 15.51 -8.67 -4.21
CA ASP A 115 15.76 -9.03 -5.61
C ASP A 115 14.54 -9.71 -6.27
N ASN A 116 13.39 -9.74 -5.57
CA ASN A 116 12.14 -10.39 -5.96
C ASN A 116 12.29 -11.85 -6.44
N ASN A 117 13.27 -12.57 -5.90
CA ASN A 117 13.59 -13.94 -6.29
C ASN A 117 12.99 -14.96 -5.31
N VAL A 118 11.70 -15.27 -5.53
CA VAL A 118 10.93 -16.20 -4.68
C VAL A 118 11.53 -17.61 -4.70
N SER A 119 12.06 -18.06 -5.83
CA SER A 119 12.69 -19.38 -5.97
C SER A 119 13.95 -19.49 -5.11
N ALA A 120 14.79 -18.45 -5.11
CA ALA A 120 15.97 -18.38 -4.25
C ALA A 120 15.56 -18.34 -2.77
N LEU A 121 14.53 -17.57 -2.40
CA LEU A 121 14.02 -17.52 -1.02
C LEU A 121 13.61 -18.91 -0.51
N LEU A 122 12.85 -19.66 -1.30
CA LEU A 122 12.41 -21.01 -0.94
C LEU A 122 13.60 -21.98 -0.82
N LYS A 123 14.62 -21.83 -1.67
CA LYS A 123 15.86 -22.61 -1.60
C LYS A 123 16.63 -22.30 -0.32
N ILE A 124 16.88 -21.02 -0.02
CA ILE A 124 17.57 -20.57 1.20
C ILE A 124 16.86 -21.08 2.46
N ILE A 125 15.52 -21.05 2.50
CA ILE A 125 14.76 -21.57 3.65
C ILE A 125 15.00 -23.09 3.82
N LYS A 126 14.96 -23.85 2.72
CA LYS A 126 15.15 -25.32 2.71
C LYS A 126 16.58 -25.74 3.02
N THR A 127 17.57 -25.22 2.31
CA THR A 127 18.97 -25.70 2.36
C THR A 127 19.88 -24.84 3.23
N GLY A 128 19.50 -23.60 3.56
CA GLY A 128 20.31 -22.69 4.37
C GLY A 128 21.42 -21.98 3.60
N ALA A 129 21.47 -22.17 2.29
CA ALA A 129 22.40 -21.54 1.36
C ALA A 129 21.71 -21.33 0.01
N SER A 130 22.03 -20.20 -0.64
CA SER A 130 21.61 -19.85 -2.01
C SER A 130 22.16 -20.80 -3.06
#